data_AF-A0AAU7M4F6-F1
#
_entry.id   AF-A0AAU7M4F6-F1
#
_cell.length_a   1.000
_cell.length_b   1.000
_cell.length_c   1.000
_cell.angle_alpha   90.00
_cell.angle_beta   90.00
_cell.angle_gamma   90.00
#
_symmetry.space_group_name_H-M   'P 1'
#
loop_
_entity.id
_entity.type
_entity.pdbx_description
1 polymer ?
#
loop_
_entity_poly.entity_id
_entity_poly.type
_entity_poly.pdbx_seq_one_letter_code
_entity_poly.pdbx_strand_id
1 'polypeptide(L)'
;MRRTVLPVTAMVLAAALAGCQGADPVAGPGTPPPSTARAAAYPVRELPFTLYTHCGVNEVSIEGRWYDAVAPLSDGNGNPPPDWDHLFQEGTMRLTSPTEAEFHDSAGHVVTFRLRPGATEPRMICA
;
A
#
# COMPACT_ATOMS: atom_id res chain seq x y z
N MET A 1 -46.91 -42.27 -18.56
CA MET A 1 -47.97 -41.39 -19.12
C MET A 1 -47.30 -40.37 -20.03
N ARG A 2 -47.74 -40.31 -21.29
CA ARG A 2 -47.27 -39.39 -22.33
C ARG A 2 -47.84 -37.99 -22.10
N ARG A 3 -47.08 -36.94 -22.48
CA ARG A 3 -47.56 -35.87 -23.38
C ARG A 3 -46.38 -35.08 -23.95
N THR A 4 -46.06 -35.44 -25.18
CA THR A 4 -45.30 -34.76 -26.22
C THR A 4 -45.97 -33.43 -26.62
N VAL A 5 -45.21 -32.39 -26.98
CA VAL A 5 -45.38 -31.61 -28.23
C VAL A 5 -44.01 -31.01 -28.63
N LEU A 6 -43.69 -31.08 -29.91
CA LEU A 6 -42.42 -30.75 -30.60
C LEU A 6 -42.76 -29.69 -31.71
N PRO A 7 -41.82 -29.27 -32.55
CA PRO A 7 -41.30 -27.90 -32.77
C PRO A 7 -41.88 -27.17 -34.02
N VAL A 8 -41.60 -25.87 -34.21
CA VAL A 8 -41.52 -25.22 -35.56
C VAL A 8 -40.58 -23.99 -35.47
N THR A 9 -39.32 -24.00 -35.92
CA THR A 9 -38.70 -23.76 -37.26
C THR A 9 -38.73 -22.34 -37.85
N ALA A 10 -37.55 -21.92 -38.34
CA ALA A 10 -37.24 -20.98 -39.45
C ALA A 10 -37.44 -19.47 -39.19
N MET A 11 -36.73 -18.50 -39.78
CA MET A 11 -35.85 -18.46 -40.97
C MET A 11 -35.09 -17.11 -40.99
N VAL A 12 -33.78 -17.15 -41.31
CA VAL A 12 -32.99 -16.31 -42.26
C VAL A 12 -33.27 -14.80 -42.41
N LEU A 13 -32.23 -13.94 -42.30
CA LEU A 13 -31.81 -12.97 -43.36
C LEU A 13 -30.49 -12.26 -43.03
N ALA A 14 -29.53 -12.33 -43.95
CA ALA A 14 -28.33 -11.50 -44.02
C ALA A 14 -28.60 -10.27 -44.91
N ALA A 15 -28.05 -9.10 -44.57
CA ALA A 15 -27.92 -7.97 -45.49
C ALA A 15 -26.66 -7.14 -45.16
N ALA A 16 -25.80 -6.96 -46.15
CA ALA A 16 -24.66 -6.06 -46.17
C ALA A 16 -25.06 -4.70 -46.76
N LEU A 17 -24.38 -3.60 -46.39
CA LEU A 17 -23.77 -2.58 -47.26
C LEU A 17 -23.43 -1.27 -46.51
N ALA A 18 -22.17 -0.85 -46.71
CA ALA A 18 -21.60 0.50 -46.80
C ALA A 18 -22.28 1.72 -46.13
N GLY A 19 -21.50 2.41 -45.30
CA GLY A 19 -21.63 3.84 -45.02
C GLY A 19 -20.26 4.44 -44.72
N CYS A 20 -19.67 5.12 -45.70
CA CYS A 20 -18.60 6.10 -45.47
C CYS A 20 -19.23 7.47 -45.20
N GLN A 21 -18.49 8.29 -44.44
CA GLN A 21 -18.47 9.77 -44.42
C GLN A 21 -19.13 10.48 -43.22
N GLY A 22 -18.33 11.36 -42.62
CA GLY A 22 -18.70 12.42 -41.68
C GLY A 22 -17.96 12.27 -40.35
N ALA A 23 -17.09 13.16 -39.91
CA ALA A 23 -16.57 14.42 -40.44
C ALA A 23 -15.25 14.67 -39.67
N ASP A 24 -14.28 15.33 -40.29
CA ASP A 24 -13.15 15.88 -39.54
C ASP A 24 -13.68 16.82 -38.45
N PRO A 25 -13.33 16.63 -37.16
CA PRO A 25 -13.61 17.67 -36.19
C PRO A 25 -12.66 18.82 -36.47
N VAL A 26 -13.23 19.90 -37.00
CA VAL A 26 -12.65 21.25 -37.04
C VAL A 26 -12.00 21.53 -35.69
N ALA A 27 -10.69 21.77 -35.72
CA ALA A 27 -9.92 22.22 -34.57
C ALA A 27 -10.46 23.56 -34.07
N GLY A 28 -11.33 23.52 -33.06
CA GLY A 28 -11.62 24.67 -32.21
C GLY A 28 -10.56 24.79 -31.10
N PRO A 29 -10.28 26.00 -30.59
CA PRO A 29 -9.44 26.17 -29.40
C PRO A 29 -10.27 25.80 -28.17
N GLY A 30 -10.33 24.50 -27.86
CA GLY A 30 -11.18 23.98 -26.79
C GLY A 30 -10.51 22.82 -26.07
N THR A 31 -10.04 23.12 -24.86
CA THR A 31 -9.75 22.21 -23.73
C THR A 31 -8.83 21.02 -24.03
N PRO A 32 -7.58 21.00 -23.51
CA PRO A 32 -6.78 19.80 -23.56
C PRO A 32 -7.53 18.64 -22.86
N PRO A 33 -7.41 17.40 -23.37
CA PRO A 33 -8.05 16.24 -22.74
C PRO A 33 -7.65 16.15 -21.27
N PRO A 34 -8.51 15.60 -20.38
CA PRO A 34 -8.14 15.41 -18.98
C PRO A 34 -6.87 14.57 -18.94
N SER A 35 -5.78 15.21 -18.53
CA SER A 35 -4.50 14.54 -18.35
C SER A 35 -4.70 13.51 -17.25
N THR A 36 -4.76 12.23 -17.63
CA THR A 36 -4.57 11.11 -16.70
C THR A 36 -3.11 11.08 -16.31
N ALA A 37 -2.63 12.14 -15.65
CA ALA A 37 -1.34 12.15 -15.00
C ALA A 37 -1.43 11.11 -13.88
N ARG A 38 -0.91 9.91 -14.15
CA ARG A 38 -0.70 8.89 -13.13
C ARG A 38 0.17 9.53 -12.07
N ALA A 39 -0.35 9.70 -10.85
CA ALA A 39 0.43 10.23 -9.74
C ALA A 39 1.75 9.44 -9.66
N ALA A 40 2.88 10.14 -9.64
CA ALA A 40 4.17 9.50 -9.51
C ALA A 40 4.17 8.68 -8.22
N ALA A 41 4.51 7.40 -8.32
CA ALA A 41 4.62 6.54 -7.15
C ALA A 41 5.72 7.06 -6.23
N TYR A 42 5.49 7.02 -4.92
CA TYR A 42 6.55 7.30 -3.95
C TYR A 42 7.64 6.22 -4.10
N PRO A 43 8.90 6.59 -4.34
CA PRO A 43 9.96 5.60 -4.45
C PRO A 43 10.18 4.95 -3.09
N VAL A 44 10.15 3.62 -3.07
CA VAL A 44 10.50 2.88 -1.85
C VAL A 44 11.99 3.04 -1.59
N ARG A 45 12.35 3.34 -0.34
CA ARG A 45 13.75 3.42 0.12
C ARG A 45 13.99 2.40 1.21
N GLU A 46 15.20 1.85 1.23
CA GLU A 46 15.67 0.95 2.28
C GLU A 46 16.95 1.52 2.88
N LEU A 47 17.08 1.46 4.20
CA LEU A 47 18.29 1.85 4.91
C LEU A 47 18.60 0.85 6.04
N PRO A 48 19.88 0.60 6.33
CA PRO A 48 20.27 -0.10 7.56
C PRO A 48 19.66 0.62 8.77
N PHE A 49 19.18 -0.16 9.73
CA PHE A 49 18.50 0.38 10.90
C PHE A 49 18.74 -0.49 12.13
N THR A 50 19.08 0.16 13.24
CA THR A 50 19.20 -0.47 14.55
C THR A 50 17.96 -0.08 15.38
N LEU A 51 17.02 -1.01 15.54
CA LEU A 51 15.77 -0.78 16.26
C LEU A 51 15.99 -0.99 17.76
N TYR A 52 15.68 0.00 18.60
CA TYR A 52 15.70 -0.16 20.05
C TYR A 52 14.52 -1.01 20.52
N THR A 53 14.79 -2.09 21.26
CA THR A 53 13.79 -3.11 21.62
C THR A 53 13.62 -3.34 23.12
N HIS A 54 14.53 -2.84 23.96
CA HIS A 54 14.59 -3.13 25.40
C HIS A 54 13.30 -2.91 26.17
N CYS A 55 12.57 -1.83 25.89
CA CYS A 55 11.29 -1.55 26.54
C CYS A 55 10.07 -1.93 25.70
N GLY A 56 10.27 -2.85 24.75
CA GLY A 56 9.38 -3.03 23.61
C GLY A 56 9.52 -1.90 22.59
N VAL A 57 8.64 -1.91 21.57
CA VAL A 57 8.62 -0.92 20.48
C VAL A 57 7.22 -0.33 20.35
N ASN A 58 7.05 0.90 20.82
CA ASN A 58 5.83 1.68 20.64
C ASN A 58 5.95 2.71 19.53
N GLU A 59 7.17 3.19 19.28
CA GLU A 59 7.47 4.21 18.30
C GLU A 59 8.91 4.10 17.82
N VAL A 60 9.23 4.83 16.75
CA VAL A 60 10.57 4.96 16.22
C VAL A 60 10.76 6.35 15.61
N SER A 61 11.98 6.87 15.67
CA SER A 61 12.38 8.05 14.89
C SER A 61 13.08 7.61 13.61
N ILE A 62 12.54 8.01 12.46
CA ILE A 62 13.11 7.75 11.15
C ILE A 62 13.32 9.10 10.47
N GLU A 63 14.58 9.43 10.17
CA GLU A 63 14.97 10.70 9.53
C GLU A 63 14.40 11.93 10.29
N GLY A 64 14.35 11.87 11.63
CA GLY A 64 13.87 12.96 12.49
C GLY A 64 12.35 13.08 12.60
N ARG A 65 11.59 12.10 12.07
CA ARG A 65 10.13 12.05 12.16
C ARG A 65 9.71 10.88 13.02
N TRP A 66 8.71 11.08 13.86
CA TRP A 66 8.20 10.06 14.78
C TRP A 66 7.09 9.25 14.15
N TYR A 67 7.21 7.93 14.23
CA TYR A 67 6.21 6.96 13.78
C TYR A 67 5.80 6.08 14.94
N ASP A 68 4.51 5.82 15.08
CA ASP A 68 3.99 4.84 16.03
C ASP A 68 4.05 3.44 15.40
N ALA A 69 4.42 2.42 16.17
CA ALA A 69 4.25 1.03 15.76
C ALA A 69 2.75 0.76 15.60
N VAL A 70 2.34 0.23 14.46
CA VAL A 70 0.93 -0.10 14.18
C VAL A 70 0.44 -1.18 15.15
N ALA A 71 1.31 -2.16 15.43
CA ALA A 71 1.16 -3.12 16.50
C ALA A 71 2.39 -2.99 17.41
N PRO A 72 2.25 -2.47 18.65
CA PRO A 72 3.36 -2.39 19.57
C PRO A 72 4.02 -3.74 19.82
N LEU A 73 5.34 -3.77 19.79
CA LEU A 73 6.13 -4.96 20.07
C LEU A 73 6.36 -5.04 21.59
N SER A 74 5.78 -6.02 22.28
CA SER A 74 6.04 -6.23 23.71
C SER A 74 5.68 -7.65 24.15
N ASP A 75 6.39 -8.17 25.15
CA ASP A 75 6.04 -9.38 25.90
C ASP A 75 4.94 -9.14 26.96
N GLY A 76 4.51 -7.88 27.15
CA GLY A 76 3.55 -7.45 28.17
C GLY A 76 4.17 -6.97 29.49
N ASN A 77 5.49 -7.09 29.67
CA ASN A 77 6.23 -6.65 30.85
C ASN A 77 7.21 -5.50 30.56
N GLY A 78 7.03 -4.84 29.42
CA GLY A 78 7.98 -3.82 28.97
C GLY A 78 9.30 -4.41 28.51
N ASN A 79 9.30 -5.62 27.94
CA ASN A 79 10.45 -6.20 27.22
C ASN A 79 10.04 -6.52 25.78
N PRO A 80 10.98 -6.75 24.86
CA PRO A 80 10.63 -7.32 23.57
C PRO A 80 10.16 -8.78 23.75
N PRO A 81 9.34 -9.31 22.83
CA PRO A 81 8.96 -10.73 22.82
C PRO A 81 10.18 -11.66 22.76
N PRO A 82 10.00 -12.96 23.08
CA PRO A 82 11.00 -13.97 22.77
C PRO A 82 11.44 -13.91 21.31
N ASP A 83 12.68 -14.34 21.07
CA ASP A 83 13.35 -14.35 19.76
C ASP A 83 13.76 -12.97 19.22
N TRP A 84 13.53 -11.88 19.95
CA TRP A 84 14.09 -10.56 19.67
C TRP A 84 15.33 -10.27 20.53
N ASP A 85 16.29 -9.55 19.97
CA ASP A 85 17.42 -9.03 20.73
C ASP A 85 16.95 -8.08 21.84
N HIS A 86 17.55 -8.19 23.02
CA HIS A 86 17.07 -7.48 24.20
C HIS A 86 17.31 -5.97 24.14
N LEU A 87 18.44 -5.49 23.62
CA LEU A 87 18.73 -4.05 23.63
C LEU A 87 18.35 -3.38 22.31
N PHE A 88 18.84 -3.97 21.23
CA PHE A 88 18.67 -3.46 19.88
C PHE A 88 18.61 -4.63 18.90
N GLN A 89 17.74 -4.52 17.89
CA GLN A 89 17.66 -5.44 16.76
C GLN A 89 18.25 -4.77 15.52
N GLU A 90 19.25 -5.40 14.91
CA GLU A 90 19.78 -4.99 13.62
C GLU A 90 18.86 -5.42 12.48
N GLY A 91 18.64 -4.53 11.52
CA GLY A 91 17.79 -4.81 10.37
C GLY A 91 17.80 -3.70 9.32
N THR A 92 16.72 -3.65 8.55
CA THR A 92 16.50 -2.70 7.47
C THR A 92 15.16 -2.01 7.66
N MET A 93 15.16 -0.67 7.60
CA MET A 93 13.93 0.12 7.54
C MET A 93 13.57 0.40 6.09
N ARG A 94 12.39 -0.02 5.66
CA ARG A 94 11.83 0.16 4.33
C ARG A 94 10.74 1.23 4.37
N LEU A 95 11.00 2.41 3.81
CA LEU A 95 10.04 3.51 3.72
C LEU A 95 9.19 3.32 2.46
N THR A 96 7.95 2.89 2.63
CA THR A 96 7.03 2.54 1.54
C THR A 96 6.20 3.74 1.07
N SER A 97 6.00 4.73 1.94
CA SER A 97 5.30 5.98 1.64
C SER A 97 5.78 7.12 2.54
N PRO A 98 5.32 8.37 2.36
CA PRO A 98 5.61 9.46 3.29
C PRO A 98 5.14 9.20 4.73
N THR A 99 4.22 8.25 4.94
CA THR A 99 3.56 8.01 6.23
C THR A 99 3.69 6.58 6.74
N GLU A 100 4.34 5.68 6.00
CA GLU A 100 4.48 4.27 6.35
C GLU A 100 5.92 3.80 6.15
N ALA A 101 6.37 2.99 7.11
CA ALA A 101 7.65 2.31 7.06
C ALA A 101 7.51 0.91 7.65
N GLU A 102 8.38 0.01 7.24
CA GLU A 102 8.46 -1.36 7.77
C GLU A 102 9.89 -1.68 8.16
N PHE A 103 10.10 -2.12 9.39
CA PHE A 103 11.35 -2.74 9.80
C PHE A 103 11.34 -4.22 9.45
N HIS A 104 12.45 -4.73 8.93
CA HIS A 104 12.69 -6.14 8.60
C HIS A 104 14.05 -6.56 9.14
N ASP A 105 14.20 -7.78 9.65
CA ASP A 105 15.49 -8.36 10.02
C ASP A 105 15.77 -9.71 9.34
N SER A 106 16.94 -10.30 9.61
CA SER A 106 17.34 -11.59 9.05
C SER A 106 16.65 -12.79 9.70
N ALA A 107 16.02 -12.60 10.86
CA ALA A 107 15.19 -13.62 11.51
C ALA A 107 13.78 -13.69 10.89
N GLY A 108 13.42 -12.71 10.05
CA GLY A 108 12.13 -12.64 9.36
C GLY A 108 11.07 -11.85 10.14
N HIS A 109 11.47 -11.10 11.16
CA HIS A 109 10.56 -10.21 11.86
C HIS A 109 10.16 -9.03 10.98
N VAL A 110 8.91 -8.57 11.16
CA VAL A 110 8.39 -7.37 10.50
C VAL A 110 7.66 -6.49 11.51
N VAL A 111 7.98 -5.20 11.55
CA VAL A 111 7.24 -4.21 12.33
C VAL A 111 6.82 -3.06 11.42
N THR A 112 5.52 -2.83 11.32
CA THR A 112 4.96 -1.71 10.55
C THR A 112 4.83 -0.48 11.44
N PHE A 113 5.25 0.65 10.89
CA PHE A 113 5.19 1.96 11.54
C PHE A 113 4.36 2.93 10.72
N ARG A 114 3.56 3.75 11.41
CA ARG A 114 2.79 4.85 10.80
C ARG A 114 3.20 6.18 11.38
N LEU A 115 3.38 7.18 10.54
CA LEU A 115 3.76 8.52 10.97
C LEU A 115 2.78 9.02 12.03
N ARG A 116 3.33 9.58 13.11
CA ARG A 116 2.56 10.34 14.11
C ARG A 116 2.53 11.81 13.69
N PRO A 117 1.42 12.32 13.12
CA PRO A 117 1.39 13.68 12.57
C PRO A 117 1.61 14.73 13.67
N GLY A 118 2.47 15.70 13.39
CA GLY A 118 2.76 16.82 14.30
C GLY A 118 3.63 16.48 15.51
N ALA A 119 4.11 15.25 15.64
CA ALA A 119 5.00 14.86 16.72
C ALA A 119 6.39 15.48 16.57
N THR A 120 6.85 16.15 17.63
CA THR A 120 8.19 16.75 17.71
C THR A 120 9.10 16.03 18.71
N GLU A 121 8.53 15.21 19.59
CA GLU A 121 9.21 14.55 20.69
C GLU A 121 8.84 13.05 20.78
N PRO A 122 9.71 12.23 21.40
CA PRO A 122 9.39 10.84 21.70
C PRO A 122 8.27 10.73 22.74
N ARG A 123 7.61 9.58 22.76
CA ARG A 123 6.84 9.10 23.91
C ARG A 123 7.79 8.63 25.01
N MET A 124 7.22 8.34 26.17
CA MET A 124 7.93 7.64 27.23
C MET A 124 8.32 6.24 26.73
N ILE A 125 9.63 5.98 26.67
CA ILE A 125 10.20 4.75 26.10
C ILE A 125 10.00 3.56 27.04
N CYS A 126 10.22 3.76 28.35
CA CYS A 126 10.03 2.76 29.38
C CYS A 126 9.05 3.32 30.41
N ALA A 127 8.03 2.54 30.78
CA ALA A 127 6.97 2.92 31.72
C ALA A 127 6.86 1.90 32.85
#